data_AF-A0A9R1GWE7-F1
#
_entry.id   AF-A0A9R1GWE7-F1
#
_cell.length_a   1.000
_cell.length_b   1.000
_cell.length_c   1.000
_cell.angle_alpha   90.00
_cell.angle_beta   90.00
_cell.angle_gamma   90.00
#
_symmetry.space_group_name_H-M   'P 1'
#
loop_
_entity.id
_entity.type
_entity.pdbx_description
1 polymer ?
#
loop_
_entity_poly.entity_id
_entity_poly.type
_entity_poly.pdbx_seq_one_letter_code
_entity_poly.pdbx_strand_id
1 'polypeptide(L)'
;RVQHLKKKFYFHFQDYVDLIIWKVQFLDRHHLFIKFGSVNGRVTRSTDQNLAFFAVYNMETTEIVSLYQNSSEELYSLFEHYYDHFHANPQNSLHEKFISSNPNSVHALDQLRTIKSKASSPSQFVKKMMASLPYTCQSQSPSPYFDLSIFRYDEKLFSAIDRHRHCTEHPIKFISVRQPNVVKFKIKPGSDSGASDSRGKRISSLFHPFFPLALSIQQTNMQPTVVNVHFRR
;
A
#
# COMPACT_ATOMS: atom_id res chain seq x y z
N ARG A 1 16.88 -32.92 -16.26
CA ARG A 1 16.45 -31.74 -15.44
C ARG A 1 17.36 -30.51 -15.64
N VAL A 2 18.68 -30.62 -15.44
CA VAL A 2 19.64 -29.50 -15.60
C VAL A 2 19.71 -28.94 -17.04
N GLN A 3 19.68 -29.80 -18.07
CA GLN A 3 19.68 -29.35 -19.46
C GLN A 3 18.43 -28.55 -19.86
N HIS A 4 17.26 -28.91 -19.30
CA HIS A 4 16.00 -28.19 -19.54
C HIS A 4 16.01 -26.81 -18.87
N LEU A 5 16.58 -26.71 -17.66
CA LEU A 5 16.79 -25.43 -16.97
C LEU A 5 17.74 -24.51 -17.76
N LYS A 6 18.85 -25.05 -18.28
CA LYS A 6 19.76 -24.30 -19.15
C LYS A 6 19.05 -23.77 -20.41
N LYS A 7 18.26 -24.61 -21.08
CA LYS A 7 17.47 -24.18 -22.27
C LYS A 7 16.50 -23.05 -21.93
N LYS A 8 15.78 -23.14 -20.81
CA LYS A 8 14.84 -22.10 -20.37
C LYS A 8 15.54 -20.79 -19.98
N PHE A 9 16.71 -20.88 -19.34
CA PHE A 9 17.53 -19.71 -19.02
C PHE A 9 17.97 -18.98 -20.29
N TYR A 10 18.58 -19.70 -21.24
CA TYR A 10 19.04 -19.10 -22.49
C TYR A 10 17.90 -18.54 -23.34
N PHE A 11 16.73 -19.20 -23.30
CA PHE A 11 15.53 -18.71 -23.98
C PHE A 11 15.07 -17.34 -23.46
N HIS A 12 15.17 -17.11 -22.14
CA HIS A 12 14.80 -15.84 -21.50
C HIS A 12 16.01 -14.94 -21.20
N PHE A 13 17.19 -15.22 -21.77
CA PHE A 13 18.43 -14.54 -21.39
C PHE A 13 18.33 -13.03 -21.58
N GLN A 14 17.80 -12.61 -22.73
CA GLN A 14 17.59 -11.20 -23.03
C GLN A 14 16.61 -10.53 -22.05
N ASP A 15 15.55 -11.25 -21.65
CA ASP A 15 14.58 -10.74 -20.67
C ASP A 15 15.26 -10.40 -19.34
N TYR A 16 16.29 -11.15 -18.93
CA TYR A 16 17.07 -10.87 -17.72
C TYR A 16 18.05 -9.71 -17.91
N VAL A 17 18.69 -9.61 -19.07
CA VAL A 17 19.62 -8.51 -19.41
C VAL A 17 18.89 -7.16 -19.42
N ASP A 18 17.65 -7.14 -19.90
CA ASP A 18 16.83 -5.93 -20.03
C ASP A 18 16.11 -5.54 -18.73
N LEU A 19 16.34 -6.25 -17.63
CA LEU A 19 15.76 -5.89 -16.33
C LEU A 19 16.36 -4.59 -15.82
N ILE A 20 15.48 -3.67 -15.43
CA ILE A 20 15.86 -2.43 -14.77
C ILE A 20 15.35 -2.42 -13.32
N ILE A 21 16.05 -1.68 -12.47
CA ILE A 21 15.59 -1.42 -11.11
C ILE A 21 14.33 -0.55 -11.19
N TRP A 22 13.21 -1.10 -10.74
CA TRP A 22 11.95 -0.36 -10.60
C TRP A 22 11.87 0.38 -9.27
N LYS A 23 12.35 -0.26 -8.20
CA LYS A 23 12.23 0.29 -6.84
C LYS A 23 13.20 -0.38 -5.88
N VAL A 24 13.59 0.36 -4.84
CA VAL A 24 14.51 -0.09 -3.78
C VAL A 24 13.94 0.33 -2.43
N GLN A 25 14.16 -0.49 -1.41
CA GLN A 25 13.87 -0.21 0.00
C GLN A 25 14.96 -0.82 0.88
N PHE A 26 15.29 -0.18 2.00
CA PHE A 26 16.13 -0.77 3.04
C PHE A 26 15.34 -1.82 3.82
N LEU A 27 15.90 -3.02 4.00
CA LEU A 27 15.39 -3.98 4.99
C LEU A 27 16.00 -3.74 6.36
N ASP A 28 17.29 -3.43 6.36
CA ASP A 28 18.08 -3.08 7.53
C ASP A 28 19.27 -2.20 7.12
N ARG A 29 20.25 -2.02 8.02
CA ARG A 29 21.44 -1.21 7.79
C ARG A 29 22.39 -1.74 6.69
N HIS A 30 22.25 -3.02 6.33
CA HIS A 30 23.17 -3.76 5.47
C HIS A 30 22.52 -4.29 4.20
N HIS A 31 21.19 -4.44 4.18
CA HIS A 31 20.47 -5.09 3.09
C HIS A 31 19.47 -4.17 2.39
N LEU A 32 19.52 -4.19 1.05
CA LEU A 32 18.53 -3.59 0.18
C LEU A 32 17.58 -4.66 -0.37
N PHE A 33 16.29 -4.34 -0.35
CA PHE A 33 15.28 -5.06 -1.12
C PHE A 33 15.03 -4.34 -2.44
N ILE A 34 15.43 -4.97 -3.53
CA ILE A 34 15.42 -4.39 -4.87
C ILE A 34 14.37 -5.13 -5.72
N LYS A 35 13.50 -4.37 -6.39
CA LYS A 35 12.61 -4.91 -7.40
C LYS A 35 13.10 -4.56 -8.79
N PHE A 36 13.26 -5.60 -9.59
CA PHE A 36 13.56 -5.53 -11.00
C PHE A 36 12.30 -5.79 -11.82
N GLY A 37 12.22 -5.15 -12.97
CA GLY A 37 11.23 -5.48 -13.98
C GLY A 37 11.64 -4.98 -15.35
N SER A 38 10.90 -5.40 -16.38
CA SER A 38 11.17 -4.98 -17.75
C SER A 38 11.04 -3.46 -17.92
N VAL A 39 11.84 -2.87 -18.80
CA VAL A 39 11.73 -1.46 -19.23
C VAL A 39 10.30 -1.12 -19.67
N ASN A 40 9.65 -2.01 -20.41
CA ASN A 40 8.31 -1.78 -20.97
C ASN A 40 7.19 -1.93 -19.94
N GLY A 41 7.44 -2.67 -18.84
CA GLY A 41 6.42 -2.94 -17.82
C GLY A 41 6.05 -1.74 -16.96
N ARG A 42 6.82 -0.64 -16.99
CA ARG A 42 6.47 0.62 -16.32
C ARG A 42 5.40 1.43 -17.08
N VAL A 43 5.26 1.18 -18.39
CA VAL A 43 4.36 1.92 -19.29
C VAL A 43 2.98 1.22 -19.39
N THR A 44 2.94 -0.10 -19.25
CA THR A 44 1.69 -0.87 -19.29
C THR A 44 1.01 -0.87 -17.90
N ARG A 45 -0.23 -0.37 -17.82
CA ARG A 45 -1.04 -0.40 -16.59
C ARG A 45 -1.54 -1.81 -16.21
N SER A 46 -1.17 -2.84 -16.97
CA SER A 46 -1.54 -4.23 -16.72
C SER A 46 -0.49 -4.89 -15.81
N THR A 47 -0.83 -5.04 -14.54
CA THR A 47 0.05 -5.63 -13.51
C THR A 47 0.17 -7.15 -13.59
N ASP A 48 -0.66 -7.81 -14.40
CA ASP A 48 -0.82 -9.28 -14.35
C ASP A 48 0.18 -10.06 -15.21
N GLN A 49 0.88 -9.40 -16.14
CA GLN A 49 1.76 -10.07 -17.11
C GLN A 49 3.24 -9.68 -17.02
N ASN A 50 3.60 -8.69 -16.22
CA ASN A 50 4.98 -8.21 -16.19
C ASN A 50 5.85 -9.13 -15.30
N LEU A 51 6.84 -9.77 -15.93
CA LEU A 51 7.94 -10.44 -15.24
C LEU A 51 8.61 -9.43 -14.30
N ALA A 52 8.62 -9.77 -13.00
CA ALA A 52 9.27 -8.98 -11.97
C ALA A 52 10.01 -9.89 -11.01
N PHE A 53 11.19 -9.44 -10.61
CA PHE A 53 12.08 -10.15 -9.70
C PHE A 53 12.38 -9.28 -8.50
N PHE A 54 12.63 -9.93 -7.37
CA PHE A 54 13.01 -9.30 -6.12
C PHE A 54 14.35 -9.86 -5.69
N ALA A 55 15.29 -8.99 -5.35
CA ALA A 55 16.58 -9.40 -4.82
C ALA A 55 16.80 -8.80 -3.43
N VAL A 56 17.45 -9.58 -2.57
CA VAL A 56 18.08 -9.07 -1.34
C VAL A 56 19.55 -8.86 -1.67
N TYR A 57 19.98 -7.61 -1.63
CA TYR A 57 21.36 -7.21 -1.93
C TYR A 57 22.06 -6.76 -0.66
N ASN A 58 23.22 -7.35 -0.36
CA ASN A 58 24.06 -6.94 0.75
C ASN A 58 24.99 -5.79 0.30
N MET A 59 24.87 -4.63 0.95
CA MET A 59 25.64 -3.44 0.59
C MET A 59 27.10 -3.51 1.05
N GLU A 60 27.42 -4.33 2.04
CA GLU A 60 28.78 -4.49 2.58
C GLU A 60 29.60 -5.47 1.74
N THR A 61 29.03 -6.64 1.40
CA THR A 61 29.70 -7.66 0.58
C THR A 61 29.53 -7.43 -0.91
N THR A 62 28.58 -6.59 -1.32
CA THR A 62 28.17 -6.33 -2.72
C THR A 62 27.56 -7.54 -3.44
N GLU A 63 26.99 -8.49 -2.69
CA GLU A 63 26.44 -9.74 -3.22
C GLU A 63 24.90 -9.77 -3.20
N ILE A 64 24.33 -10.54 -4.12
CA ILE A 64 22.90 -10.90 -4.09
C ILE A 64 22.74 -12.12 -3.19
N VAL A 65 22.11 -11.93 -2.03
CA VAL A 65 21.86 -12.98 -1.03
C VAL A 65 20.75 -13.92 -1.49
N SER A 66 19.68 -13.37 -2.07
CA SER A 66 18.55 -14.16 -2.57
C SER A 66 17.84 -13.47 -3.73
N LEU A 67 17.21 -14.26 -4.59
CA LEU A 67 16.46 -13.81 -5.75
C LEU A 67 15.13 -14.55 -5.83
N TYR A 68 14.03 -13.80 -5.95
CA TYR A 68 12.67 -14.31 -5.98
C TYR A 68 11.91 -13.79 -7.19
N GLN A 69 11.00 -14.60 -7.73
CA GLN A 69 9.99 -14.12 -8.68
C GLN A 69 8.79 -13.51 -7.95
N ASN A 70 8.04 -12.63 -8.62
CA ASN A 70 6.84 -12.01 -8.06
C ASN A 70 5.71 -12.97 -7.67
N SER A 71 5.75 -14.23 -8.13
CA SER A 71 4.84 -15.30 -7.72
C SER A 71 5.42 -16.21 -6.63
N SER A 72 6.54 -15.84 -6.00
CA SER A 72 7.18 -16.63 -4.95
C SER A 72 6.33 -16.63 -3.67
N GLU A 73 5.83 -17.81 -3.29
CA GLU A 73 5.12 -18.01 -2.01
C GLU A 73 6.07 -17.88 -0.81
N GLU A 74 7.35 -18.25 -0.97
CA GLU A 74 8.39 -18.10 0.05
C GLU A 74 8.65 -16.62 0.37
N LEU A 75 8.75 -15.77 -0.66
CA LEU A 75 8.90 -14.34 -0.44
C LEU A 75 7.67 -13.75 0.28
N TYR A 76 6.48 -14.22 -0.09
CA TYR A 76 5.25 -13.78 0.55
C TYR A 76 5.18 -14.23 2.03
N SER A 77 5.61 -15.44 2.36
CA SER A 77 5.63 -15.91 3.76
C SER A 77 6.63 -15.13 4.62
N LEU A 78 7.82 -14.82 4.07
CA LEU A 78 8.79 -13.92 4.71
C LEU A 78 8.21 -12.52 4.92
N PHE A 79 7.55 -11.98 3.91
CA PHE A 79 6.87 -10.69 4.00
C PHE A 79 5.77 -10.68 5.08
N GLU A 80 4.95 -11.74 5.16
CA GLU A 80 3.88 -11.84 6.16
C GLU A 80 4.47 -11.92 7.58
N HIS A 81 5.58 -12.63 7.76
CA HIS A 81 6.27 -12.76 9.05
C HIS A 81 6.97 -11.47 9.49
N TYR A 82 7.63 -10.78 8.57
CA TYR A 82 8.40 -9.55 8.84
C TYR A 82 7.67 -8.27 8.40
N TYR A 83 6.33 -8.29 8.33
CA TYR A 83 5.53 -7.21 7.76
C TYR A 83 5.91 -5.81 8.27
N ASP A 84 6.06 -5.66 9.59
CA ASP A 84 6.41 -4.39 10.23
C ASP A 84 7.85 -3.92 9.92
N HIS A 85 8.74 -4.78 9.41
CA HIS A 85 10.07 -4.33 8.97
C HIS A 85 10.00 -3.65 7.59
N PHE A 86 8.95 -3.92 6.81
CA PHE A 86 8.71 -3.26 5.52
C PHE A 86 8.02 -1.89 5.67
N HIS A 87 7.51 -1.55 6.86
CA HIS A 87 6.92 -0.24 7.14
C HIS A 87 7.62 0.30 8.39
N ALA A 88 8.44 1.36 8.24
CA ALA A 88 9.30 1.95 9.28
C ALA A 88 8.94 1.58 10.73
N ASN A 89 9.94 1.04 11.46
CA ASN A 89 9.79 0.36 12.74
C ASN A 89 8.86 1.09 13.75
N PRO A 90 7.70 0.50 14.12
CA PRO A 90 6.69 1.13 14.99
C PRO A 90 7.04 1.15 16.48
N GLN A 91 8.25 0.71 16.87
CA GLN A 91 8.57 0.38 18.27
C GLN A 91 8.89 1.59 19.17
N ASN A 92 8.93 2.83 18.68
CA ASN A 92 9.56 3.91 19.43
C ASN A 92 8.65 5.07 19.87
N SER A 93 7.37 5.13 19.45
CA SER A 93 6.48 6.21 19.89
C SER A 93 5.12 5.74 20.42
N LEU A 94 4.58 6.49 21.40
CA LEU A 94 3.22 6.26 21.93
C LEU A 94 2.12 6.44 20.87
N HIS A 95 2.43 7.12 19.78
CA HIS A 95 1.48 7.56 18.76
C HIS A 95 1.41 6.59 17.57
N GLU A 96 2.49 5.87 17.27
CA GLU A 96 2.51 4.81 16.24
C GLU A 96 1.59 3.62 16.58
N LYS A 97 1.10 3.51 17.82
CA LYS A 97 0.12 2.48 18.24
C LYS A 97 -1.17 2.48 17.41
N PHE A 98 -1.54 3.61 16.81
CA PHE A 98 -2.74 3.72 15.98
C PHE A 98 -2.52 3.25 14.54
N ILE A 99 -1.27 2.99 14.14
CA ILE A 99 -0.95 2.40 12.84
C ILE A 99 -1.29 0.91 12.91
N SER A 100 -2.47 0.55 12.41
CA SER A 100 -2.90 -0.84 12.37
C SER A 100 -2.14 -1.63 11.30
N SER A 101 -1.51 -2.73 11.71
CA SER A 101 -0.83 -3.72 10.87
C SER A 101 -1.33 -5.14 11.21
N ASN A 102 -1.06 -6.09 10.31
CA ASN A 102 -1.47 -7.49 10.51
C ASN A 102 -0.98 -8.10 11.85
N PRO A 103 0.29 -7.91 12.27
CA PRO A 103 0.74 -8.46 13.56
C PRO A 103 0.21 -7.70 14.78
N ASN A 104 -0.09 -6.40 14.68
CA ASN A 104 -0.45 -5.58 15.85
C ASN A 104 -1.96 -5.40 16.06
N SER A 105 -2.79 -5.74 15.07
CA SER A 105 -4.24 -5.53 15.09
C SER A 105 -5.00 -6.75 14.60
N VAL A 106 -5.80 -7.36 15.48
CA VAL A 106 -6.69 -8.49 15.15
C VAL A 106 -7.64 -8.12 14.01
N HIS A 107 -8.09 -6.87 13.97
CA HIS A 107 -8.98 -6.38 12.91
C HIS A 107 -8.28 -6.26 11.56
N ALA A 108 -7.01 -5.82 11.54
CA ALA A 108 -6.21 -5.82 10.32
C ALA A 108 -5.96 -7.25 9.82
N LEU A 109 -5.62 -8.16 10.73
CA LEU A 109 -5.40 -9.56 10.43
C LEU A 109 -6.66 -10.24 9.85
N ASP A 110 -7.83 -9.98 10.43
CA ASP A 110 -9.09 -10.53 9.93
C ASP A 110 -9.48 -9.96 8.56
N GLN A 111 -9.17 -8.69 8.29
CA GLN A 111 -9.31 -8.12 6.95
C GLN A 111 -8.40 -8.84 5.95
N LEU A 112 -7.12 -9.06 6.28
CA LEU A 112 -6.19 -9.80 5.42
C LEU A 112 -6.71 -11.21 5.14
N ARG A 113 -7.14 -11.94 6.17
CA ARG A 113 -7.71 -13.30 6.05
C ARG A 113 -8.94 -13.31 5.15
N THR A 114 -9.81 -12.31 5.27
CA THR A 114 -11.00 -12.15 4.42
C THR A 114 -10.63 -11.88 2.96
N ILE A 115 -9.59 -11.06 2.70
CA ILE A 115 -9.11 -10.81 1.34
C ILE A 115 -8.51 -12.09 0.76
N LYS A 116 -7.73 -12.83 1.56
CA LYS A 116 -7.09 -14.09 1.17
C LYS A 116 -8.13 -15.17 0.86
N SER A 117 -9.20 -15.29 1.65
CA SER A 117 -10.28 -16.27 1.43
C SER A 117 -11.16 -15.94 0.22
N LYS A 118 -11.29 -14.66 -0.14
CA LYS A 118 -12.02 -14.20 -1.33
C LYS A 118 -11.19 -14.26 -2.62
N ALA A 119 -9.90 -14.56 -2.53
CA ALA A 119 -9.05 -14.62 -3.70
C ALA A 119 -9.38 -15.86 -4.56
N SER A 120 -9.52 -15.66 -5.86
CA SER A 120 -9.77 -16.73 -6.84
C SER A 120 -8.63 -17.73 -6.92
N SER A 121 -7.38 -17.30 -6.70
CA SER A 121 -6.23 -18.19 -6.64
C SER A 121 -5.16 -17.68 -5.66
N PRO A 122 -4.46 -18.59 -4.94
CA PRO A 122 -3.34 -18.23 -4.08
C PRO A 122 -2.22 -17.49 -4.84
N SER A 123 -1.91 -17.95 -6.06
CA SER A 123 -0.86 -17.34 -6.88
C SER A 123 -1.19 -15.90 -7.30
N GLN A 124 -2.43 -15.60 -7.72
CA GLN A 124 -2.84 -14.22 -8.04
C GLN A 124 -2.85 -13.33 -6.79
N PHE A 125 -3.25 -13.88 -5.64
CA PHE A 125 -3.16 -13.17 -4.38
C PHE A 125 -1.71 -12.79 -4.04
N VAL A 126 -0.77 -13.74 -4.12
CA VAL A 126 0.66 -13.49 -3.90
C VAL A 126 1.18 -12.42 -4.86
N LYS A 127 0.92 -12.56 -6.17
CA LYS A 127 1.33 -11.56 -7.17
C LYS A 127 0.79 -10.17 -6.84
N LYS A 128 -0.48 -10.07 -6.44
CA LYS A 128 -1.12 -8.82 -6.05
C LYS A 128 -0.47 -8.20 -4.80
N MET A 129 -0.17 -9.00 -3.79
CA MET A 129 0.50 -8.54 -2.56
C MET A 129 1.92 -8.07 -2.87
N MET A 130 2.70 -8.87 -3.60
CA MET A 130 4.08 -8.56 -3.98
C MET A 130 4.18 -7.39 -4.96
N ALA A 131 3.15 -7.11 -5.77
CA ALA A 131 3.14 -5.99 -6.69
C ALA A 131 3.36 -4.64 -5.99
N SER A 132 2.89 -4.50 -4.74
CA SER A 132 3.01 -3.28 -3.94
C SER A 132 4.42 -3.04 -3.40
N LEU A 133 5.21 -4.11 -3.25
CA LEU A 133 6.56 -4.05 -2.73
C LEU A 133 7.58 -3.62 -3.81
N PRO A 134 8.74 -3.08 -3.38
CA PRO A 134 9.00 -2.51 -2.06
C PRO A 134 8.04 -1.36 -1.73
N TYR A 135 7.82 -1.01 -0.47
CA TYR A 135 6.99 0.15 -0.15
C TYR A 135 7.74 1.44 -0.46
N THR A 136 7.00 2.48 -0.86
CA THR A 136 7.56 3.83 -0.92
C THR A 136 7.62 4.31 0.51
N CYS A 137 8.62 5.12 0.87
CA CYS A 137 8.66 5.85 2.13
C CYS A 137 7.48 6.84 2.16
N GLN A 138 6.28 6.32 2.41
CA GLN A 138 5.06 7.08 2.51
C GLN A 138 4.69 7.14 3.97
N SER A 139 4.47 8.36 4.44
CA SER A 139 4.01 8.62 5.79
C SER A 139 2.67 7.94 5.99
N GLN A 140 2.65 6.96 6.88
CA GLN A 140 1.40 6.44 7.44
C GLN A 140 0.99 7.39 8.57
N SER A 141 -0.27 7.80 8.55
CA SER A 141 -0.81 8.69 9.57
C SER A 141 -1.04 7.92 10.88
N PRO A 142 -0.39 8.28 11.99
CA PRO A 142 -0.57 7.65 13.30
C PRO A 142 -1.84 8.17 14.02
N SER A 143 -2.89 8.49 13.26
CA SER A 143 -4.09 9.10 13.83
C SER A 143 -5.07 8.02 14.31
N PRO A 144 -5.70 8.18 15.50
CA PRO A 144 -6.73 7.27 16.00
C PRO A 144 -7.91 7.06 15.05
N TYR A 145 -8.10 7.98 14.10
CA TYR A 145 -9.12 7.88 13.05
C TYR A 145 -8.90 6.68 12.12
N PHE A 146 -7.66 6.20 11.99
CA PHE A 146 -7.28 5.05 11.18
C PHE A 146 -7.11 3.76 11.98
N ASP A 147 -7.40 3.79 13.28
CA ASP A 147 -7.35 2.59 14.12
C ASP A 147 -8.53 1.66 13.79
N LEU A 148 -8.20 0.50 13.24
CA LEU A 148 -9.17 -0.51 12.81
C LEU A 148 -9.90 -1.19 13.98
N SER A 149 -9.46 -0.98 15.23
CA SER A 149 -10.17 -1.39 16.44
C SER A 149 -11.27 -0.41 16.86
N ILE A 150 -11.21 0.83 16.39
CA ILE A 150 -12.15 1.90 16.75
C ILE A 150 -13.17 2.09 15.62
N PHE A 151 -12.70 2.22 14.38
CA PHE A 151 -13.53 2.57 13.23
C PHE A 151 -13.45 1.57 12.08
N ARG A 152 -14.60 1.34 11.43
CA ARG A 152 -14.71 0.71 10.12
C ARG A 152 -15.00 1.78 9.08
N TYR A 153 -14.23 1.78 8.01
CA TYR A 153 -14.36 2.68 6.85
C TYR A 153 -13.94 1.94 5.56
N ASP A 154 -14.20 2.54 4.40
CA ASP A 154 -13.78 1.96 3.12
C ASP A 154 -12.34 2.37 2.78
N GLU A 155 -11.40 1.42 2.93
CA GLU A 155 -9.97 1.65 2.69
C GLU A 155 -9.63 2.06 1.25
N LYS A 156 -10.51 1.73 0.29
CA LYS A 156 -10.30 2.10 -1.12
C LYS A 156 -10.46 3.60 -1.31
N LEU A 157 -11.46 4.17 -0.63
CA LEU A 157 -11.75 5.60 -0.68
C LEU A 157 -10.81 6.37 0.25
N PHE A 158 -10.33 5.74 1.32
CA PHE A 158 -9.63 6.43 2.40
C PHE A 158 -8.65 5.55 3.16
N SER A 159 -7.40 5.96 3.39
CA SER A 159 -6.40 5.10 4.04
C SER A 159 -5.42 5.93 4.87
N ALA A 160 -4.78 5.29 5.84
CA ALA A 160 -3.71 5.87 6.65
C ALA A 160 -2.48 6.27 5.81
N ILE A 161 -2.27 5.64 4.65
CA ILE A 161 -1.16 5.97 3.76
C ILE A 161 -1.47 7.28 3.03
N ASP A 162 -0.61 8.28 3.24
CA ASP A 162 -0.75 9.58 2.57
C ASP A 162 -0.51 9.45 1.06
N ARG A 163 -1.62 9.58 0.30
CA ARG A 163 -1.64 9.54 -1.17
C ARG A 163 -2.80 10.39 -1.68
N HIS A 164 -2.57 11.06 -2.80
CA HIS A 164 -3.66 11.65 -3.58
C HIS A 164 -4.55 10.55 -4.16
N ARG A 165 -5.86 10.70 -3.98
CA ARG A 165 -6.90 9.79 -4.49
C ARG A 165 -7.86 10.55 -5.38
N HIS A 166 -8.62 9.82 -6.19
CA HIS A 166 -9.75 10.42 -6.89
C HIS A 166 -10.79 10.88 -5.88
N CYS A 167 -11.27 12.11 -6.05
CA CYS A 167 -12.33 12.65 -5.21
C CYS A 167 -13.61 11.81 -5.40
N THR A 168 -14.18 11.34 -4.30
CA THR A 168 -15.46 10.63 -4.31
C THR A 168 -16.59 11.63 -4.15
N GLU A 169 -17.75 11.37 -4.75
CA GLU A 169 -18.95 12.20 -4.53
C GLU A 169 -19.66 11.82 -3.23
N HIS A 170 -19.53 10.56 -2.82
CA HIS A 170 -20.19 10.06 -1.61
C HIS A 170 -19.38 10.34 -0.35
N PRO A 171 -20.06 10.68 0.77
CA PRO A 171 -19.41 10.89 2.06
C PRO A 171 -18.82 9.58 2.59
N ILE A 172 -17.61 9.68 3.12
CA ILE A 172 -16.91 8.58 3.77
C ILE A 172 -17.47 8.43 5.17
N LYS A 173 -18.02 7.26 5.49
CA LYS A 173 -18.64 6.97 6.78
C LYS A 173 -17.62 6.28 7.69
N PHE A 174 -17.48 6.78 8.91
CA PHE A 174 -16.72 6.14 9.97
C PHE A 174 -17.70 5.49 10.95
N ILE A 175 -17.73 4.16 10.92
CA ILE A 175 -18.66 3.33 11.68
C ILE A 175 -17.94 2.78 12.90
N SER A 176 -18.59 2.79 14.06
CA SER A 176 -18.00 2.21 15.28
C SER A 176 -17.84 0.71 15.15
N VAL A 177 -16.65 0.17 15.44
CA VAL A 177 -16.44 -1.30 15.50
C VAL A 177 -17.33 -1.92 16.59
N ARG A 178 -17.37 -1.30 17.78
CA ARG A 178 -18.20 -1.76 18.93
C ARG A 178 -19.71 -1.70 18.68
N GLN A 179 -20.16 -0.84 17.77
CA GLN A 179 -21.59 -0.61 17.49
C GLN A 179 -21.76 -0.54 15.95
N PRO A 180 -21.86 -1.69 15.26
CA PRO A 180 -21.77 -1.76 13.80
C PRO A 180 -22.83 -0.95 13.04
N ASN A 181 -23.97 -0.66 13.69
CA ASN A 181 -25.05 0.11 13.10
C ASN A 181 -24.96 1.62 13.42
N VAL A 182 -23.90 2.06 14.10
CA VAL A 182 -23.72 3.44 14.53
C VAL A 182 -22.61 4.10 13.73
N VAL A 183 -23.01 4.99 12.82
CA VAL A 183 -22.09 5.93 12.16
C VAL A 183 -21.69 7.00 13.16
N LYS A 184 -20.40 7.10 13.51
CA LYS A 184 -19.90 8.09 14.47
C LYS A 184 -19.71 9.47 13.83
N PHE A 185 -19.22 9.52 12.59
CA PHE A 185 -19.12 10.75 11.79
C PHE A 185 -18.97 10.41 10.31
N LYS A 186 -19.09 11.43 9.47
CA LYS A 186 -18.89 11.35 8.02
C LYS A 186 -17.96 12.47 7.57
N ILE A 187 -17.08 12.17 6.61
CA ILE A 187 -16.24 13.17 5.95
C ILE A 187 -16.77 13.32 4.54
N LYS A 188 -17.17 14.55 4.17
CA LYS A 188 -17.56 14.90 2.81
C LYS A 188 -16.31 15.37 2.06
N PRO A 189 -15.87 14.66 1.01
CA PRO A 189 -14.63 15.00 0.31
C PRO A 189 -14.74 16.20 -0.66
N GLY A 190 -15.94 16.66 -1.03
CA GLY A 190 -16.13 17.79 -1.95
C GLY A 190 -17.52 18.44 -1.91
N SER A 191 -17.62 19.65 -2.47
CA SER A 191 -18.71 20.63 -2.31
C SER A 191 -20.05 20.27 -2.96
N ASP A 192 -21.15 20.75 -2.35
CA ASP A 192 -22.53 20.70 -2.87
C ASP A 192 -22.75 21.60 -4.13
N SER A 193 -21.67 22.14 -4.73
CA SER A 193 -21.74 22.95 -5.94
C SER A 193 -21.94 22.04 -7.15
N GLY A 194 -23.14 22.04 -7.73
CA GLY A 194 -23.65 21.19 -8.81
C GLY A 194 -22.92 21.20 -10.16
N ALA A 195 -21.59 21.32 -10.19
CA ALA A 195 -20.77 21.12 -11.38
C ALA A 195 -20.49 19.62 -11.55
N SER A 196 -21.16 19.02 -12.54
CA SER A 196 -21.20 17.58 -12.83
C SER A 196 -19.90 16.97 -13.34
N ASP A 197 -18.77 17.69 -13.31
CA ASP A 197 -17.50 17.14 -13.75
C ASP A 197 -16.59 16.80 -12.56
N SER A 198 -16.70 15.54 -12.11
CA SER A 198 -15.79 14.91 -11.16
C SER A 198 -14.47 14.45 -11.82
N ARG A 199 -14.34 14.57 -13.15
CA ARG A 199 -13.12 14.21 -13.88
C ARG A 199 -11.98 15.16 -13.51
N GLY A 200 -10.91 14.60 -12.95
CA GLY A 200 -9.68 15.34 -12.63
C GLY A 200 -9.57 15.89 -11.20
N LYS A 201 -10.58 15.68 -10.34
CA LYS A 201 -10.51 16.08 -8.92
C LYS A 201 -9.69 15.08 -8.12
N ARG A 202 -8.60 15.54 -7.50
CA ARG A 202 -7.78 14.76 -6.56
C ARG A 202 -8.00 15.26 -5.15
N ILE A 203 -8.04 14.33 -4.21
CA ILE A 203 -8.14 14.63 -2.78
C ILE A 203 -7.00 13.98 -2.01
N SER A 204 -6.41 14.72 -1.09
CA SER A 204 -5.60 14.18 0.01
C SER A 204 -6.26 14.54 1.33
N SER A 205 -5.99 13.76 2.37
CA SER A 205 -6.57 14.00 3.69
C SER A 205 -5.53 13.76 4.77
N LEU A 206 -5.44 14.72 5.68
CA LEU A 206 -4.49 14.74 6.79
C LEU A 206 -5.29 14.70 8.08
N PHE A 207 -4.94 13.79 8.97
CA PHE A 207 -5.57 13.70 10.28
C PHE A 207 -4.60 14.14 11.32
N HIS A 208 -5.10 14.98 12.23
CA HIS A 208 -4.33 15.28 13.40
C HIS A 208 -4.13 14.00 14.22
N PRO A 209 -2.93 13.75 14.75
CA PRO A 209 -2.66 12.57 15.55
C PRO A 209 -3.38 12.54 16.92
N PHE A 210 -3.98 13.65 17.37
CA PHE A 210 -4.48 13.83 18.75
C PHE A 210 -5.80 14.58 18.79
N PHE A 211 -5.85 15.73 18.12
CA PHE A 211 -7.06 16.52 18.12
C PHE A 211 -8.11 15.92 17.18
N PRO A 212 -9.40 16.16 17.45
CA PRO A 212 -10.50 15.71 16.62
C PRO A 212 -10.61 16.57 15.35
N LEU A 213 -9.51 16.64 14.59
CA LEU A 213 -9.27 17.54 13.49
C LEU A 213 -8.74 16.75 12.28
N ALA A 214 -9.34 16.98 11.13
CA ALA A 214 -8.84 16.51 9.85
C ALA A 214 -8.91 17.62 8.82
N LEU A 215 -7.99 17.59 7.86
CA LEU A 215 -7.97 18.47 6.71
C LEU A 215 -8.22 17.63 5.46
N SER A 216 -9.09 18.10 4.57
CA SER A 216 -9.16 17.55 3.23
C SER A 216 -8.75 18.61 2.21
N ILE A 217 -7.81 18.25 1.35
CA ILE A 217 -7.23 19.14 0.35
C ILE A 217 -7.67 18.62 -1.02
N GLN A 218 -8.52 19.39 -1.68
CA GLN A 218 -9.04 19.08 -3.01
C GLN A 218 -8.29 19.92 -4.05
N GLN A 219 -7.69 19.23 -5.02
CA GLN A 219 -7.02 19.81 -6.16
C GLN A 219 -7.80 19.46 -7.42
N THR A 220 -8.20 20.48 -8.18
CA THR A 220 -8.88 20.34 -9.45
C THR A 220 -8.08 21.08 -10.50
N ASN A 221 -7.89 20.48 -11.68
CA ASN A 221 -7.07 21.10 -12.72
C ASN A 221 -7.61 22.49 -13.08
N MET A 222 -6.73 23.48 -13.17
CA MET A 222 -7.08 24.88 -13.48
C MET A 222 -8.06 25.56 -12.51
N GLN A 223 -8.23 25.03 -11.29
CA GLN A 223 -9.04 25.64 -10.23
C GLN A 223 -8.21 25.83 -8.96
N PRO A 224 -8.58 26.79 -8.10
CA PRO A 224 -7.91 26.97 -6.82
C PRO A 224 -8.03 25.71 -5.95
N THR A 225 -6.99 25.46 -5.16
CA THR A 225 -7.01 24.38 -4.17
C THR A 225 -8.04 24.71 -3.10
N VAL A 226 -8.96 23.79 -2.84
CA VAL A 226 -9.96 23.92 -1.78
C VAL A 226 -9.49 23.12 -0.58
N VAL A 227 -9.41 23.78 0.59
CA VAL A 227 -9.05 23.13 1.86
C VAL A 227 -10.27 23.15 2.76
N ASN A 228 -10.74 21.97 3.17
CA ASN A 228 -11.81 21.84 4.13
C ASN A 228 -11.24 21.42 5.49
N VAL A 229 -11.68 22.11 6.53
CA VAL A 229 -11.33 21.79 7.92
C VAL A 229 -12.49 21.03 8.54
N HIS A 230 -12.25 19.77 8.90
CA HIS A 230 -13.21 18.91 9.57
C HIS A 230 -12.86 18.88 11.06
N PHE A 231 -13.70 19.51 11.88
CA PHE A 231 -13.53 19.51 13.33
C PHE A 231 -14.73 18.85 13.99
N ARG A 232 -14.47 17.90 14.88
CA ARG A 232 -15.51 17.26 15.70
C ARG A 232 -15.48 17.86 17.11
N ARG A 233 -16.56 18.55 17.46
CA ARG A 233 -16.83 19.02 18.83
C ARG A 233 -17.21 17.86 19.75
#